data_AF-A0A927JLW5-F1
#
_entry.id   AF-A0A927JLW5-F1
#
_cell.length_a   1.000
_cell.length_b   1.000
_cell.length_c   1.000
_cell.angle_alpha   90.00
_cell.angle_beta   90.00
_cell.angle_gamma   90.00
#
_symmetry.space_group_name_H-M   'P 1'
#
loop_
_entity.id
_entity.type
_entity.pdbx_description
1 polymer ?
#
loop_
_entity_poly.entity_id
_entity_poly.type
_entity_poly.pdbx_seq_one_letter_code
_entity_poly.pdbx_strand_id
1 'polypeptide(L)'
;MRKAQSTLYLLEMAEKLIRRMGHLTGSDELTALILSYDWSSTPVGDRSEWPKSLTAILDTMLASRFPMCIGWGNDVTLFYNEAYMPFLGKKHPAALGKPMAAVWSDVWADIEPFIAQAMSGQTVAFDDLPLTMERYGYAEKTWWTFCYSPLCDDDGNISGFLNVASETTSKQHLRSLNATLEQRVAERSEALLLYQDVFQSDPNPACAFDSDYAIVAFNQAFNDEFFRVYGHRAQLGEVFPNLFLPEQGEIIRSYLDRALAGEAFRIIERFGHPDFASPMWEIFYNPLRAADGRMLGSSVPSSTGLISPSR
;
A
#
# COMPACT_ATOMS: atom_id res chain seq x y z
N MET A 1 7.57 3.13 -62.55
CA MET A 1 7.23 1.71 -62.29
C MET A 1 8.39 0.88 -61.71
N ARG A 2 9.67 1.05 -62.13
CA ARG A 2 10.79 0.23 -61.60
C ARG A 2 11.14 0.41 -60.11
N LYS A 3 10.98 1.61 -59.52
CA LYS A 3 11.27 1.83 -58.08
C LYS A 3 10.31 1.08 -57.14
N ALA A 4 9.02 1.00 -57.48
CA ALA A 4 8.03 0.30 -56.67
C ALA A 4 8.25 -1.23 -56.67
N GLN A 5 8.71 -1.80 -57.78
CA GLN A 5 9.09 -3.21 -57.86
C GLN A 5 10.34 -3.54 -57.04
N SER A 6 11.34 -2.65 -56.98
CA SER A 6 12.54 -2.86 -56.13
C SER A 6 12.21 -2.81 -54.64
N THR A 7 11.31 -1.93 -54.20
CA THR A 7 10.91 -1.86 -52.79
C THR A 7 10.07 -3.07 -52.37
N LEU A 8 9.17 -3.53 -53.24
CA LEU A 8 8.38 -4.74 -52.99
C LEU A 8 9.26 -6.00 -52.94
N TYR A 9 10.29 -6.07 -53.78
CA TYR A 9 11.24 -7.18 -53.80
C TYR A 9 12.13 -7.23 -52.55
N LEU A 10 12.54 -6.07 -52.01
CA LEU A 10 13.29 -5.99 -50.75
C LEU A 10 12.43 -6.40 -49.54
N LEU A 11 11.14 -6.01 -49.53
CA LEU A 11 10.17 -6.41 -48.51
C LEU A 11 9.88 -7.91 -48.55
N GLU A 12 9.66 -8.49 -49.73
CA GLU A 12 9.46 -9.94 -49.88
C GLU A 12 10.72 -10.75 -49.52
N MET A 13 11.91 -10.21 -49.77
CA MET A 13 13.17 -10.85 -49.40
C MET A 13 13.41 -10.77 -47.88
N ALA A 14 13.06 -9.65 -47.24
CA ALA A 14 13.08 -9.50 -45.79
C ALA A 14 12.06 -10.45 -45.13
N GLU A 15 10.83 -10.54 -45.63
CA GLU A 15 9.83 -11.50 -45.14
C GLU A 15 10.26 -12.96 -45.33
N LYS A 16 10.90 -13.30 -46.45
CA LYS A 16 11.46 -14.65 -46.67
C LYS A 16 12.64 -14.96 -45.76
N LEU A 17 13.47 -13.97 -45.43
CA LEU A 17 14.57 -14.09 -44.46
C LEU A 17 14.03 -14.24 -43.04
N ILE A 18 13.02 -13.45 -42.66
CA ILE A 18 12.29 -13.54 -41.38
C ILE A 18 11.63 -14.92 -41.24
N ARG A 19 10.99 -15.43 -42.29
CA ARG A 19 10.40 -16.80 -42.29
C ARG A 19 11.42 -17.93 -42.31
N ARG A 20 12.62 -17.73 -42.89
CA ARG A 20 13.69 -18.75 -42.88
C ARG A 20 14.46 -18.79 -41.56
N MET A 21 14.41 -17.72 -40.76
CA MET A 21 15.07 -17.60 -39.46
C MET A 21 14.11 -17.80 -38.29
N GLY A 22 13.11 -18.67 -38.44
CA GLY A 22 12.15 -18.96 -37.38
C GLY A 22 12.81 -19.66 -36.18
N HIS A 23 13.41 -18.88 -35.28
CA HIS A 23 13.74 -19.22 -33.89
C HIS A 23 13.95 -17.99 -32.98
N LEU A 24 13.28 -16.87 -33.27
CA LEU A 24 13.25 -15.71 -32.39
C LEU A 24 11.80 -15.43 -31.99
N THR A 25 11.35 -16.00 -30.86
CA THR A 25 10.01 -15.79 -30.30
C THR A 25 10.01 -14.67 -29.25
N GLY A 26 10.57 -13.51 -29.58
CA GLY A 26 10.29 -12.22 -28.93
C GLY A 26 9.34 -11.41 -29.82
N SER A 27 8.70 -10.35 -29.32
CA SER A 27 7.88 -9.52 -30.21
C SER A 27 8.72 -8.96 -31.37
N ASP A 28 8.11 -8.88 -32.55
CA ASP A 28 8.81 -8.60 -33.81
C ASP A 28 9.64 -7.28 -33.80
N GLU A 29 9.31 -6.33 -32.92
CA GLU A 29 9.90 -4.98 -32.93
C GLU A 29 11.34 -4.92 -32.42
N LEU A 30 11.63 -5.42 -31.21
CA LEU A 30 12.99 -5.34 -30.66
C LEU A 30 13.94 -6.32 -31.36
N THR A 31 13.41 -7.47 -31.77
CA THR A 31 14.12 -8.38 -32.66
C THR A 31 14.46 -7.67 -33.96
N ALA A 32 13.52 -7.02 -34.64
CA ALA A 32 13.81 -6.25 -35.85
C ALA A 32 14.81 -5.11 -35.62
N LEU A 33 14.76 -4.45 -34.46
CA LEU A 33 15.72 -3.41 -34.10
C LEU A 33 17.15 -3.98 -33.98
N ILE A 34 17.33 -5.09 -33.27
CA ILE A 34 18.63 -5.78 -33.18
C ILE A 34 19.07 -6.26 -34.57
N LEU A 35 18.16 -6.78 -35.40
CA LEU A 35 18.51 -7.28 -36.72
C LEU A 35 18.97 -6.17 -37.67
N SER A 36 18.42 -4.96 -37.54
CA SER A 36 18.65 -3.80 -38.42
C SER A 36 19.73 -2.84 -37.92
N TYR A 37 20.19 -2.99 -36.67
CA TYR A 37 21.22 -2.16 -36.08
C TYR A 37 22.60 -2.42 -36.74
N ASP A 38 23.36 -1.35 -36.98
CA ASP A 38 24.72 -1.45 -37.54
C ASP A 38 25.74 -1.83 -36.45
N TRP A 39 25.86 -3.13 -36.18
CA TRP A 39 26.78 -3.65 -35.17
C TRP A 39 28.25 -3.55 -35.56
N SER A 40 28.57 -3.39 -36.85
CA SER A 40 29.94 -3.18 -37.31
C SER A 40 30.55 -1.89 -36.78
N SER A 41 29.70 -0.93 -36.39
CA SER A 41 30.08 0.32 -35.73
C SER A 41 30.29 0.19 -34.20
N THR A 42 30.07 -0.99 -33.63
CA THR A 42 30.17 -1.27 -32.18
C THR A 42 31.34 -2.21 -31.88
N PRO A 43 31.83 -2.22 -30.62
CA PRO A 43 32.86 -3.17 -30.18
C PRO A 43 32.50 -4.65 -30.32
N VAL A 44 31.20 -4.98 -30.47
CA VAL A 44 30.73 -6.37 -30.65
C VAL A 44 30.97 -6.88 -32.08
N GLY A 45 31.18 -5.98 -33.04
CA GLY A 45 31.49 -6.33 -34.42
C GLY A 45 30.29 -6.82 -35.25
N ASP A 46 30.58 -7.22 -36.49
CA ASP A 46 29.57 -7.66 -37.44
C ASP A 46 28.86 -8.93 -36.95
N ARG A 47 27.55 -9.00 -37.20
CA ARG A 47 26.70 -10.11 -36.75
C ARG A 47 27.12 -11.46 -37.32
N SER A 48 27.74 -11.49 -38.49
CA SER A 48 28.24 -12.72 -39.10
C SER A 48 29.45 -13.31 -38.36
N GLU A 49 30.11 -12.51 -37.52
CA GLU A 49 31.26 -12.89 -36.71
C GLU A 49 30.90 -13.17 -35.25
N TRP A 50 29.63 -13.03 -34.87
CA TRP A 50 29.20 -13.28 -33.50
C TRP A 50 29.38 -14.74 -33.09
N PRO A 51 29.87 -15.00 -31.86
CA PRO A 51 29.96 -16.37 -31.36
C PRO A 51 28.56 -16.97 -31.18
N LYS A 52 28.48 -18.30 -31.28
CA LYS A 52 27.20 -19.03 -31.19
C LYS A 52 26.58 -18.88 -29.81
N SER A 53 27.41 -18.85 -28.77
CA SER A 53 27.04 -18.53 -27.38
C SER A 53 26.27 -17.22 -27.26
N LEU A 54 26.77 -16.12 -27.86
CA LEU A 54 26.07 -14.83 -27.86
C LEU A 54 24.71 -14.93 -28.57
N THR A 55 24.68 -15.58 -29.73
CA THR A 55 23.42 -15.72 -30.50
C THR A 55 22.38 -16.51 -29.69
N ALA A 56 22.77 -17.64 -29.09
CA ALA A 56 21.86 -18.49 -28.31
C ALA A 56 21.33 -17.79 -27.04
N ILE A 57 22.16 -16.99 -26.36
CA ILE A 57 21.70 -16.25 -25.17
C ILE A 57 20.79 -15.07 -25.56
N LEU A 58 21.04 -14.42 -26.70
CA LEU A 58 20.14 -13.38 -27.23
C LEU A 58 18.78 -13.98 -27.59
N ASP A 59 18.74 -15.16 -28.23
CA ASP A 59 17.49 -15.86 -28.55
C ASP A 59 16.69 -16.16 -27.27
N THR A 60 17.37 -16.63 -26.23
CA THR A 60 16.76 -16.90 -24.92
C THR A 60 16.24 -15.63 -24.25
N MET A 61 17.05 -14.56 -24.26
CA MET A 61 16.69 -13.26 -23.67
C MET A 61 15.46 -12.66 -24.36
N LEU A 62 15.43 -12.69 -25.70
CA LEU A 62 14.34 -12.14 -26.50
C LEU A 62 13.05 -12.95 -26.36
N ALA A 63 13.14 -14.27 -26.13
CA ALA A 63 11.98 -15.11 -25.87
C ALA A 63 11.39 -14.99 -24.44
N SER A 64 12.13 -14.40 -23.51
CA SER A 64 11.72 -14.28 -22.11
C SER A 64 10.75 -13.13 -21.88
N ARG A 65 9.78 -13.36 -20.97
CA ARG A 65 8.89 -12.31 -20.43
C ARG A 65 9.41 -11.66 -19.15
N PHE A 66 10.50 -12.17 -18.60
CA PHE A 66 11.18 -11.50 -17.49
C PHE A 66 12.10 -10.42 -18.05
N PRO A 67 12.19 -9.24 -17.40
CA PRO A 67 13.10 -8.19 -17.84
C PRO A 67 14.54 -8.67 -17.79
N MET A 68 15.21 -8.65 -18.93
CA MET A 68 16.59 -9.12 -19.07
C MET A 68 17.43 -8.16 -19.90
N CYS A 69 18.70 -8.02 -19.53
CA CYS A 69 19.70 -7.36 -20.35
C CYS A 69 21.02 -8.14 -20.34
N ILE A 70 21.82 -7.98 -21.39
CA ILE A 70 23.14 -8.57 -21.52
C ILE A 70 24.15 -7.43 -21.70
N GLY A 71 25.25 -7.51 -20.95
CA GLY A 71 26.45 -6.73 -21.23
C GLY A 71 27.48 -7.64 -21.90
N TRP A 72 27.92 -7.30 -23.11
CA TRP A 72 28.85 -8.13 -23.89
C TRP A 72 30.14 -7.39 -24.28
N GLY A 73 31.26 -8.10 -24.21
CA GLY A 73 32.59 -7.61 -24.56
C GLY A 73 33.18 -6.65 -23.53
N ASN A 74 34.40 -6.17 -23.82
CA ASN A 74 35.19 -5.33 -22.91
C ASN A 74 34.49 -4.00 -22.56
N ASP A 75 33.74 -3.43 -23.50
CA ASP A 75 33.02 -2.17 -23.31
C ASP A 75 31.61 -2.37 -22.72
N VAL A 76 31.25 -3.61 -22.37
CA VAL A 76 29.95 -3.99 -21.80
C VAL A 76 28.80 -3.43 -22.66
N THR A 77 28.78 -3.83 -23.92
CA THR A 77 27.78 -3.38 -24.89
C THR A 77 26.41 -3.93 -24.52
N LEU A 78 25.42 -3.03 -24.41
CA LEU A 78 24.10 -3.36 -23.90
C LEU A 78 23.17 -3.97 -24.97
N PHE A 79 22.66 -5.16 -24.67
CA PHE A 79 21.48 -5.77 -25.28
C PHE A 79 20.38 -5.89 -24.22
N TYR A 80 19.11 -5.87 -24.63
CA TYR A 80 17.99 -6.06 -23.71
C TYR A 80 16.78 -6.66 -24.42
N ASN A 81 15.82 -7.19 -23.66
CA ASN A 81 14.53 -7.62 -24.18
C ASN A 81 13.42 -6.57 -23.95
N GLU A 82 12.24 -6.83 -24.49
CA GLU A 82 11.10 -5.92 -24.40
C GLU A 82 10.66 -5.67 -22.94
N ALA A 83 10.67 -6.71 -22.11
CA ALA A 83 10.30 -6.59 -20.70
C ALA A 83 11.23 -5.65 -19.92
N TYR A 84 12.44 -5.38 -20.43
CA TYR A 84 13.41 -4.45 -19.85
C TYR A 84 13.20 -2.99 -20.29
N MET A 85 12.44 -2.73 -21.35
CA MET A 85 12.21 -1.37 -21.89
C MET A 85 11.61 -0.39 -20.86
N PRO A 86 10.65 -0.78 -20.00
CA PRO A 86 10.12 0.12 -18.97
C PRO A 86 11.21 0.66 -18.03
N PHE A 87 12.26 -0.13 -17.75
CA PHE A 87 13.37 0.32 -16.90
C PHE A 87 14.23 1.38 -17.60
N LEU A 88 14.42 1.24 -18.91
CA LEU A 88 15.15 2.21 -19.72
C LEU A 88 14.35 3.50 -19.94
N GLY A 89 13.02 3.41 -19.97
CA GLY A 89 12.13 4.55 -20.22
C GLY A 89 12.54 5.30 -21.49
N LYS A 90 12.86 6.59 -21.36
CA LYS A 90 13.26 7.46 -22.49
C LYS A 90 14.62 7.11 -23.10
N LYS A 91 15.41 6.22 -22.48
CA LYS A 91 16.71 5.77 -23.01
C LYS A 91 16.52 4.77 -24.17
N HIS A 92 15.38 4.08 -24.25
CA HIS A 92 15.01 3.27 -25.41
C HIS A 92 14.53 4.16 -26.59
N PRO A 93 14.91 3.88 -27.85
CA PRO A 93 15.76 2.77 -28.32
C PRO A 93 17.26 3.05 -28.28
N ALA A 94 17.68 4.31 -28.06
CA ALA A 94 19.06 4.77 -28.17
C ALA A 94 20.08 4.04 -27.27
N ALA A 95 19.61 3.38 -26.21
CA ALA A 95 20.42 2.55 -25.32
C ALA A 95 20.97 1.27 -25.97
N LEU A 96 20.34 0.76 -27.04
CA LEU A 96 20.76 -0.48 -27.68
C LEU A 96 22.16 -0.31 -28.29
N GLY A 97 23.06 -1.26 -28.02
CA GLY A 97 24.42 -1.24 -28.55
C GLY A 97 25.32 -0.16 -27.95
N LYS A 98 24.90 0.50 -26.87
CA LYS A 98 25.72 1.48 -26.14
C LYS A 98 26.45 0.83 -24.97
N PRO A 99 27.58 1.39 -24.52
CA PRO A 99 28.23 0.96 -23.28
C PRO A 99 27.27 1.09 -22.10
N MET A 100 27.17 0.06 -21.27
CA MET A 100 26.26 0.05 -20.12
C MET A 100 26.53 1.21 -19.15
N ALA A 101 27.80 1.60 -18.99
CA ALA A 101 28.21 2.76 -18.20
C ALA A 101 27.62 4.09 -18.68
N ALA A 102 27.44 4.25 -19.99
CA ALA A 102 26.82 5.44 -20.55
C ALA A 102 25.30 5.42 -20.41
N VAL A 103 24.68 4.24 -20.50
CA VAL A 103 23.22 4.09 -20.36
C VAL A 103 22.79 4.29 -18.90
N TRP A 104 23.55 3.76 -17.94
CA TRP A 104 23.25 3.79 -16.51
C TRP A 104 24.19 4.71 -15.74
N SER A 105 24.60 5.83 -16.34
CA SER A 105 25.53 6.78 -15.73
C SER A 105 25.08 7.32 -14.38
N ASP A 106 23.76 7.37 -14.16
CA ASP A 106 23.11 7.82 -12.91
C ASP A 106 23.33 6.86 -11.73
N VAL A 107 23.53 5.57 -12.00
CA VAL A 107 23.73 4.53 -10.97
C VAL A 107 25.04 3.75 -11.15
N TRP A 108 25.89 4.15 -12.09
CA TRP A 108 27.06 3.37 -12.51
C TRP A 108 28.00 3.07 -11.35
N ALA A 109 28.27 4.05 -10.48
CA ALA A 109 29.13 3.88 -9.32
C ALA A 109 28.62 2.81 -8.34
N ASP A 110 27.30 2.59 -8.28
CA ASP A 110 26.70 1.58 -7.40
C ASP A 110 26.75 0.18 -8.02
N ILE A 111 26.62 0.07 -9.36
CA ILE A 111 26.49 -1.24 -10.04
C ILE A 111 27.78 -1.77 -10.69
N GLU A 112 28.74 -0.90 -10.99
CA GLU A 112 30.00 -1.27 -11.65
C GLU A 112 30.77 -2.37 -10.89
N PRO A 113 30.90 -2.33 -9.55
CA PRO A 113 31.62 -3.37 -8.82
C PRO A 113 30.98 -4.76 -8.98
N PHE A 114 29.66 -4.81 -9.09
CA PHE A 114 28.89 -6.04 -9.26
C PHE A 114 29.03 -6.59 -10.68
N ILE A 115 29.08 -5.69 -11.66
CA ILE A 115 29.37 -6.04 -13.05
C ILE A 115 30.80 -6.58 -13.17
N ALA A 116 31.79 -5.91 -12.57
CA ALA A 116 33.18 -6.38 -12.56
C ALA A 116 33.30 -7.77 -11.91
N GLN A 117 32.54 -8.03 -10.84
CA GLN A 117 32.49 -9.34 -10.20
C GLN A 117 31.90 -10.42 -11.14
N ALA A 118 30.80 -10.11 -11.85
CA ALA A 118 30.24 -11.01 -12.87
C ALA A 118 31.21 -11.28 -14.02
N MET A 119 31.91 -10.25 -14.50
CA MET A 119 32.94 -10.36 -15.53
C MET A 119 34.18 -11.14 -15.05
N SER A 120 34.37 -11.32 -13.73
CA SER A 120 35.39 -12.21 -13.15
C SER A 120 34.95 -13.68 -13.06
N GLY A 121 33.72 -14.01 -13.50
CA GLY A 121 33.16 -15.35 -13.43
C GLY A 121 32.35 -15.63 -12.14
N GLN A 122 32.06 -14.61 -11.32
CA GLN A 122 31.31 -14.77 -10.08
C GLN A 122 29.88 -14.24 -10.22
N THR A 123 28.88 -15.09 -9.95
CA THR A 123 27.48 -14.64 -9.93
C THR A 123 27.19 -13.80 -8.69
N VAL A 124 26.47 -12.69 -8.87
CA VAL A 124 26.01 -11.81 -7.79
C VAL A 124 24.51 -11.59 -7.88
N ALA A 125 23.83 -11.62 -6.75
CA ALA A 125 22.40 -11.42 -6.67
C ALA A 125 22.04 -10.54 -5.48
N PHE A 126 21.01 -9.71 -5.66
CA PHE A 126 20.53 -8.78 -4.66
C PHE A 126 19.01 -8.87 -4.55
N ASP A 127 18.54 -8.77 -3.31
CA ASP A 127 17.12 -8.63 -3.00
C ASP A 127 16.84 -7.20 -2.52
N ASP A 128 15.92 -6.51 -3.19
CA ASP A 128 15.46 -5.18 -2.80
C ASP A 128 16.61 -4.15 -2.60
N LEU A 129 17.63 -4.14 -3.48
CA LEU A 129 18.72 -3.17 -3.44
C LEU A 129 18.19 -1.76 -3.73
N PRO A 130 18.40 -0.77 -2.84
CA PRO A 130 17.99 0.59 -3.11
C PRO A 130 18.97 1.27 -4.09
N LEU A 131 18.44 1.84 -5.17
CA LEU A 131 19.18 2.65 -6.13
C LEU A 131 18.52 4.01 -6.30
N THR A 132 19.32 5.07 -6.38
CA THR A 132 18.81 6.42 -6.67
C THR A 132 18.98 6.70 -8.15
N MET A 133 17.88 6.69 -8.90
CA MET A 133 17.90 6.81 -10.37
C MET A 133 17.39 8.17 -10.81
N GLU A 134 17.96 8.72 -11.88
CA GLU A 134 17.42 9.92 -12.52
C GLU A 134 16.37 9.53 -13.55
N ARG A 135 15.10 9.59 -13.14
CA ARG A 135 13.95 9.28 -13.99
C ARG A 135 12.93 10.40 -13.93
N TYR A 136 12.28 10.67 -15.06
CA TYR A 136 11.26 11.73 -15.18
C TYR A 136 11.70 13.16 -14.78
N GLY A 137 13.02 13.44 -14.74
CA GLY A 137 13.56 14.76 -14.43
C GLY A 137 13.82 15.02 -12.94
N TYR A 138 13.74 14.00 -12.09
CA TYR A 138 14.11 14.07 -10.68
C TYR A 138 14.84 12.80 -10.22
N ALA A 139 15.56 12.90 -9.10
CA ALA A 139 16.17 11.74 -8.46
C ALA A 139 15.11 10.95 -7.68
N GLU A 140 14.90 9.69 -8.06
CA GLU A 140 13.93 8.78 -7.46
C GLU A 140 14.63 7.64 -6.74
N LYS A 141 14.22 7.37 -5.50
CA LYS A 141 14.68 6.18 -4.78
C LYS A 141 13.85 4.98 -5.23
N THR A 142 14.52 4.00 -5.83
CA THR A 142 13.93 2.77 -6.38
C THR A 142 14.53 1.55 -5.69
N TRP A 143 13.85 0.42 -5.77
CA TRP A 143 14.30 -0.86 -5.21
C TRP A 143 14.35 -1.94 -6.28
N TRP A 144 15.42 -2.73 -6.29
CA TRP A 144 15.70 -3.69 -7.34
C TRP A 144 16.09 -5.06 -6.79
N THR A 145 15.42 -6.09 -7.29
CA THR A 145 15.89 -7.48 -7.16
C THR A 145 16.47 -7.89 -8.50
N PHE A 146 17.75 -8.26 -8.53
CA PHE A 146 18.40 -8.65 -9.76
C PHE A 146 19.56 -9.64 -9.54
N CYS A 147 19.99 -10.28 -10.63
CA CYS A 147 21.12 -11.20 -10.63
C CYS A 147 21.98 -10.95 -11.87
N TYR A 148 23.28 -10.71 -11.66
CA TYR A 148 24.29 -10.72 -12.72
C TYR A 148 24.98 -12.10 -12.76
N SER A 149 24.75 -12.82 -13.85
CA SER A 149 25.31 -14.15 -14.11
C SER A 149 26.36 -14.08 -15.23
N PRO A 150 27.59 -14.59 -15.02
CA PRO A 150 28.62 -14.59 -16.07
C PRO A 150 28.19 -15.37 -17.31
N LEU A 151 28.59 -14.90 -18.48
CA LEU A 151 28.40 -15.58 -19.76
C LEU A 151 29.75 -15.91 -20.38
N CYS A 152 29.91 -17.17 -20.79
CA CYS A 152 31.07 -17.62 -21.53
C CYS A 152 30.86 -17.48 -23.04
N ASP A 153 31.92 -17.21 -23.79
CA ASP A 153 31.97 -17.38 -25.24
C ASP A 153 32.16 -18.84 -25.67
N ASP A 154 32.33 -19.06 -26.97
CA ASP A 154 32.52 -20.38 -27.58
C ASP A 154 33.83 -21.06 -27.14
N ASP A 155 34.82 -20.29 -26.68
CA ASP A 155 36.11 -20.77 -26.18
C ASP A 155 36.10 -20.99 -24.65
N GLY A 156 34.99 -20.67 -23.98
CA GLY A 156 34.81 -20.81 -22.54
C GLY A 156 35.31 -19.62 -21.72
N ASN A 157 35.74 -18.53 -22.35
CA ASN A 157 36.17 -17.32 -21.64
C ASN A 157 34.95 -16.48 -21.23
N ILE A 158 35.03 -15.81 -20.08
CA ILE A 158 33.98 -14.86 -19.67
C ILE A 158 34.00 -13.65 -20.61
N SER A 159 32.94 -13.51 -21.39
CA SER A 159 32.81 -12.50 -22.45
C SER A 159 31.61 -11.57 -22.24
N GLY A 160 30.86 -11.78 -21.16
CA GLY A 160 29.77 -10.90 -20.77
C GLY A 160 29.05 -11.36 -19.51
N PHE A 161 27.89 -10.80 -19.27
CA PHE A 161 26.97 -11.26 -18.22
C PHE A 161 25.51 -11.08 -18.64
N LEU A 162 24.65 -11.94 -18.09
CA LEU A 162 23.20 -11.83 -18.14
C LEU A 162 22.71 -11.15 -16.85
N ASN A 163 21.87 -10.15 -16.99
CA ASN A 163 21.08 -9.58 -15.93
C ASN A 163 19.63 -10.04 -16.06
N VAL A 164 19.04 -10.53 -14.97
CA VAL A 164 17.59 -10.66 -14.83
C VAL A 164 17.17 -9.77 -13.68
N ALA A 165 16.29 -8.80 -13.96
CA ALA A 165 15.95 -7.75 -13.00
C ALA A 165 14.44 -7.59 -12.81
N SER A 166 14.04 -7.19 -11.61
CA SER A 166 12.68 -6.77 -11.27
C SER A 166 12.74 -5.55 -10.36
N GLU A 167 12.00 -4.51 -10.72
CA GLU A 167 11.78 -3.38 -9.83
C GLU A 167 10.76 -3.76 -8.75
N THR A 168 11.08 -3.50 -7.49
CA THR A 168 10.24 -3.79 -6.31
C THR A 168 9.82 -2.53 -5.56
N THR A 169 10.04 -1.34 -6.13
CA THR A 169 9.71 -0.02 -5.54
C THR A 169 8.27 0.04 -5.03
N SER A 170 7.27 -0.30 -5.86
CA SER A 170 5.85 -0.25 -5.44
C SER A 170 5.53 -1.23 -4.31
N LYS A 171 6.18 -2.39 -4.30
CA LYS A 171 6.04 -3.39 -3.23
C LYS A 171 6.61 -2.86 -1.91
N GLN A 172 7.74 -2.16 -1.95
CA GLN A 172 8.33 -1.53 -0.77
C GLN A 172 7.49 -0.36 -0.26
N HIS A 173 6.96 0.47 -1.16
CA HIS A 173 6.05 1.55 -0.80
C HIS A 173 4.78 1.02 -0.11
N LEU A 174 4.16 -0.03 -0.66
CA LEU A 174 2.98 -0.66 -0.08
C LEU A 174 3.27 -1.26 1.31
N ARG A 175 4.42 -1.93 1.47
CA ARG A 175 4.86 -2.45 2.77
C ARG A 175 5.00 -1.34 3.81
N SER A 176 5.64 -0.22 3.45
CA SER A 176 5.82 0.92 4.33
C SER A 176 4.48 1.58 4.70
N LEU A 177 3.57 1.73 3.75
CA LEU A 177 2.24 2.29 3.99
C LEU A 177 1.42 1.39 4.93
N ASN A 178 1.44 0.07 4.70
CA ASN A 178 0.75 -0.89 5.56
C ASN A 178 1.28 -0.86 6.98
N ALA A 179 2.61 -0.89 7.18
CA ALA A 179 3.20 -0.80 8.51
C ALA A 179 2.80 0.49 9.24
N THR A 180 2.75 1.61 8.52
CA THR A 180 2.30 2.90 9.07
C THR A 180 0.82 2.88 9.45
N LEU A 181 -0.03 2.25 8.63
CA LEU A 181 -1.46 2.11 8.92
C LEU A 181 -1.70 1.20 10.13
N GLU A 182 -1.01 0.06 10.20
CA GLU A 182 -1.08 -0.86 11.34
C GLU A 182 -0.70 -0.16 12.64
N GLN A 183 0.40 0.61 12.63
CA GLN A 183 0.80 1.41 13.79
C GLN A 183 -0.29 2.41 14.21
N ARG A 184 -0.85 3.17 13.26
CA ARG A 184 -1.91 4.14 13.56
C ARG A 184 -3.19 3.49 14.08
N VAL A 185 -3.52 2.29 13.59
CA VAL A 185 -4.68 1.52 14.09
C VAL A 185 -4.42 1.02 15.51
N ALA A 186 -3.22 0.53 15.80
CA ALA A 186 -2.83 0.10 17.14
C ALA A 186 -2.90 1.26 18.15
N GLU A 187 -2.28 2.40 17.83
CA GLU A 187 -2.31 3.61 18.68
C GLU A 187 -3.74 4.09 18.97
N ARG A 188 -4.61 4.10 17.94
CA ARG A 188 -6.03 4.46 18.13
C ARG A 188 -6.79 3.44 18.96
N SER A 189 -6.51 2.16 18.79
CA SER A 189 -7.18 1.09 19.53
C SER A 189 -6.81 1.14 21.01
N GLU A 190 -5.53 1.35 21.33
CA GLU A 190 -5.05 1.55 22.70
C GLU A 190 -5.68 2.78 23.36
N ALA A 191 -5.76 3.90 22.63
CA ALA A 191 -6.41 5.11 23.14
C ALA A 191 -7.91 4.88 23.44
N LEU A 192 -8.63 4.16 22.56
CA LEU A 192 -10.04 3.83 22.78
C LEU A 192 -10.25 2.91 23.98
N LEU A 193 -9.39 1.90 24.16
CA LEU A 193 -9.44 1.03 25.33
C LEU A 193 -9.18 1.82 26.62
N LEU A 194 -8.21 2.73 26.62
CA LEU A 194 -7.98 3.62 27.76
C LEU A 194 -9.20 4.48 28.10
N TYR A 195 -9.84 5.09 27.10
CA TYR A 195 -11.07 5.86 27.33
C TYR A 195 -12.20 4.99 27.86
N GLN A 196 -12.35 3.77 27.33
CA GLN A 196 -13.34 2.82 27.81
C GLN A 196 -13.08 2.43 29.27
N ASP A 197 -11.84 2.13 29.64
CA ASP A 197 -11.48 1.75 31.01
C ASP A 197 -11.72 2.90 32.00
N VAL A 198 -11.37 4.14 31.63
CA VAL A 198 -11.67 5.34 32.42
C VAL A 198 -13.18 5.52 32.59
N PHE A 199 -13.96 5.39 31.51
CA PHE A 199 -15.41 5.53 31.58
C PHE A 199 -16.06 4.43 32.42
N GLN A 200 -15.65 3.17 32.25
CA GLN A 200 -16.20 2.03 32.97
C GLN A 200 -15.86 2.04 34.46
N SER A 201 -14.68 2.56 34.83
CA SER A 201 -14.22 2.63 36.23
C SER A 201 -14.71 3.87 37.00
N ASP A 202 -15.33 4.85 36.34
CA ASP A 202 -15.93 6.01 37.02
C ASP A 202 -17.06 5.54 37.96
N PRO A 203 -17.01 5.87 39.26
CA PRO A 203 -18.02 5.47 40.22
C PRO A 203 -19.37 6.18 40.04
N ASN A 204 -19.48 7.22 39.21
CA ASN A 204 -20.72 7.94 38.98
C ASN A 204 -21.52 7.29 37.84
N PRO A 205 -22.78 6.90 38.06
CA PRO A 205 -23.66 6.38 37.02
C PRO A 205 -23.75 7.30 35.79
N ALA A 206 -23.32 6.81 34.64
CA ALA A 206 -23.44 7.51 33.37
C ALA A 206 -23.91 6.58 32.25
N CYS A 207 -24.84 7.08 31.44
CA CYS A 207 -25.25 6.45 30.19
C CYS A 207 -25.32 7.47 29.06
N ALA A 208 -25.38 6.99 27.83
CA ALA A 208 -25.65 7.77 26.64
C ALA A 208 -26.68 7.05 25.77
N PHE A 209 -27.51 7.81 25.08
CA PHE A 209 -28.56 7.32 24.20
C PHE A 209 -28.56 8.08 22.88
N ASP A 210 -29.05 7.45 21.81
CA ASP A 210 -29.16 8.06 20.48
C ASP A 210 -30.48 8.84 20.27
N SER A 211 -30.73 9.29 19.04
CA SER A 211 -31.96 10.03 18.70
C SER A 211 -33.25 9.22 18.83
N ASP A 212 -33.17 7.89 18.85
CA ASP A 212 -34.31 6.99 19.04
C ASP A 212 -34.45 6.56 20.51
N TYR A 213 -33.72 7.24 21.41
CA TYR A 213 -33.61 6.98 22.84
C TYR A 213 -33.00 5.61 23.17
N ALA A 214 -32.37 4.94 22.19
CA ALA A 214 -31.74 3.66 22.43
C ALA A 214 -30.41 3.88 23.16
N ILE A 215 -30.14 3.07 24.19
CA ILE A 215 -28.90 3.17 24.97
C ILE A 215 -27.72 2.74 24.10
N VAL A 216 -26.76 3.63 23.88
CA VAL A 216 -25.56 3.39 23.05
C VAL A 216 -24.29 3.21 23.86
N ALA A 217 -24.27 3.67 25.11
CA ALA A 217 -23.18 3.43 26.05
C ALA A 217 -23.66 3.57 27.50
N PHE A 218 -23.05 2.85 28.41
CA PHE A 218 -23.16 3.08 29.86
C PHE A 218 -21.93 2.54 30.58
N ASN A 219 -21.63 3.08 31.75
CA ASN A 219 -20.56 2.56 32.60
C ASN A 219 -21.09 1.51 33.60
N GLN A 220 -20.16 0.83 34.28
CA GLN A 220 -20.50 -0.19 35.26
C GLN A 220 -21.35 0.37 36.40
N ALA A 221 -21.00 1.55 36.93
CA ALA A 221 -21.75 2.22 38.00
C ALA A 221 -23.22 2.45 37.62
N PHE A 222 -23.50 2.83 36.36
CA PHE A 222 -24.86 2.99 35.87
C PHE A 222 -25.66 1.69 35.98
N ASN A 223 -25.12 0.59 35.45
CA ASN A 223 -25.87 -0.66 35.46
C ASN A 223 -26.03 -1.20 36.89
N ASP A 224 -25.00 -1.05 37.73
CA ASP A 224 -25.01 -1.37 39.16
C ASP A 224 -26.10 -0.65 39.94
N GLU A 225 -26.20 0.67 39.78
CA GLU A 225 -27.26 1.47 40.38
C GLU A 225 -28.63 1.17 39.79
N PHE A 226 -28.74 0.96 38.48
CA PHE A 226 -30.01 0.67 37.84
C PHE A 226 -30.65 -0.60 38.39
N PHE A 227 -29.87 -1.66 38.58
CA PHE A 227 -30.35 -2.89 39.23
C PHE A 227 -30.69 -2.69 40.69
N ARG A 228 -29.90 -1.92 41.44
CA ARG A 228 -30.18 -1.63 42.86
C ARG A 228 -31.52 -0.90 43.02
N VAL A 229 -31.89 -0.06 42.06
CA VAL A 229 -33.05 0.83 42.14
C VAL A 229 -34.29 0.28 41.43
N TYR A 230 -34.14 -0.52 40.36
CA TYR A 230 -35.24 -1.06 39.55
C TYR A 230 -35.25 -2.60 39.44
N GLY A 231 -34.26 -3.29 40.01
CA GLY A 231 -34.23 -4.76 40.08
C GLY A 231 -33.81 -5.47 38.79
N HIS A 232 -33.42 -4.75 37.74
CA HIS A 232 -32.98 -5.32 36.47
C HIS A 232 -31.81 -4.54 35.86
N ARG A 233 -31.10 -5.18 34.92
CA ARG A 233 -29.92 -4.63 34.25
C ARG A 233 -30.30 -4.08 32.88
N ALA A 234 -29.78 -2.90 32.54
CA ALA A 234 -29.94 -2.34 31.21
C ALA A 234 -29.02 -3.04 30.18
N GLN A 235 -29.44 -3.06 28.92
CA GLN A 235 -28.69 -3.55 27.77
C GLN A 235 -28.55 -2.47 26.69
N LEU A 236 -27.50 -2.58 25.89
CA LEU A 236 -27.32 -1.70 24.72
C LEU A 236 -28.45 -1.94 23.71
N GLY A 237 -28.97 -0.86 23.13
CA GLY A 237 -30.08 -0.86 22.19
C GLY A 237 -31.48 -0.80 22.82
N GLU A 238 -31.61 -0.95 24.14
CA GLU A 238 -32.90 -0.76 24.81
C GLU A 238 -33.30 0.72 24.82
N VAL A 239 -34.60 0.97 24.68
CA VAL A 239 -35.16 2.33 24.72
C VAL A 239 -35.17 2.82 26.17
N PHE A 240 -34.32 3.79 26.49
CA PHE A 240 -34.01 4.20 27.86
C PHE A 240 -35.26 4.53 28.71
N PRO A 241 -36.23 5.35 28.26
CA PRO A 241 -37.45 5.62 29.03
C PRO A 241 -38.30 4.38 29.37
N ASN A 242 -38.22 3.32 28.57
CA ASN A 242 -39.03 2.12 28.75
C ASN A 242 -38.50 1.21 29.87
N LEU A 243 -37.30 1.50 30.41
CA LEU A 243 -36.71 0.79 31.53
C LEU A 243 -37.22 1.29 32.89
N PHE A 244 -37.98 2.39 32.90
CA PHE A 244 -38.53 3.01 34.10
C PHE A 244 -40.00 2.64 34.29
N LEU A 245 -40.54 2.94 35.47
CA LEU A 245 -41.99 2.88 35.70
C LEU A 245 -42.72 3.78 34.69
N PRO A 246 -43.93 3.42 34.21
CA PRO A 246 -44.61 4.16 33.12
C PRO A 246 -44.69 5.67 33.35
N GLU A 247 -45.06 6.10 34.57
CA GLU A 247 -45.13 7.51 34.96
C GLU A 247 -43.76 8.22 34.94
N GLN A 248 -42.70 7.52 35.33
CA GLN A 248 -41.33 8.04 35.32
C GLN A 248 -40.77 8.08 33.89
N GLY A 249 -41.09 7.09 33.06
CA GLY A 249 -40.69 7.01 31.66
C GLY A 249 -41.20 8.19 30.82
N GLU A 250 -42.44 8.65 31.06
CA GLU A 250 -42.98 9.85 30.42
C GLU A 250 -42.20 11.12 30.80
N ILE A 251 -41.89 11.28 32.10
CA ILE A 251 -41.08 12.40 32.60
C ILE A 251 -39.69 12.37 31.96
N ILE A 252 -39.04 11.21 31.97
CA ILE A 252 -37.69 11.02 31.42
C ILE A 252 -37.70 11.34 29.92
N ARG A 253 -38.69 10.86 29.17
CA ARG A 253 -38.82 11.18 27.74
C ARG A 253 -38.83 12.69 27.49
N SER A 254 -39.54 13.46 28.31
CA SER A 254 -39.55 14.93 28.20
C SER A 254 -38.17 15.56 28.44
N TYR A 255 -37.36 14.98 29.33
CA TYR A 255 -35.97 15.41 29.54
C TYR A 255 -35.07 15.02 28.37
N LEU A 256 -35.23 13.82 27.81
CA LEU A 256 -34.46 13.41 26.64
C LEU A 256 -34.80 14.29 25.42
N ASP A 257 -36.06 14.66 25.23
CA ASP A 257 -36.49 15.54 24.13
C ASP A 257 -35.80 16.90 24.18
N ARG A 258 -35.71 17.49 25.37
CA ARG A 258 -34.97 18.74 25.60
C ARG A 258 -33.49 18.59 25.28
N ALA A 259 -32.88 17.50 25.72
CA ALA A 259 -31.47 17.22 25.47
C ALA A 259 -31.19 17.00 23.97
N LEU A 260 -32.05 16.26 23.26
CA LEU A 260 -31.97 16.02 21.83
C LEU A 260 -32.29 17.27 20.99
N ALA A 261 -33.05 18.22 21.53
CA ALA A 261 -33.18 19.56 20.95
C ALA A 261 -31.89 20.40 21.10
N GLY A 262 -30.89 19.89 21.84
CA GLY A 262 -29.59 20.50 22.02
C GLY A 262 -29.46 21.35 23.28
N GLU A 263 -30.40 21.26 24.22
CA GLU A 263 -30.34 21.93 25.51
C GLU A 263 -29.47 21.12 26.49
N ALA A 264 -28.48 21.77 27.11
CA ALA A 264 -27.76 21.20 28.24
C ALA A 264 -28.36 21.71 29.55
N PHE A 265 -28.78 20.82 30.43
CA PHE A 265 -29.46 21.21 31.68
C PHE A 265 -29.23 20.19 32.80
N ARG A 266 -29.56 20.61 34.02
CA ARG A 266 -29.46 19.80 35.24
C ARG A 266 -30.81 19.71 35.91
N ILE A 267 -31.14 18.53 36.44
CA ILE A 267 -32.29 18.30 37.31
C ILE A 267 -31.84 17.72 38.65
N ILE A 268 -32.66 17.94 39.68
CA ILE A 268 -32.55 17.26 40.97
C ILE A 268 -33.92 16.66 41.26
N GLU A 269 -34.05 15.34 41.20
CA GLU A 269 -35.34 14.67 41.28
C GLU A 269 -35.25 13.29 41.92
N ARG A 270 -36.36 12.84 42.52
CA ARG A 270 -36.45 11.52 43.14
C ARG A 270 -36.92 10.50 42.11
N PHE A 271 -36.06 9.56 41.76
CA PHE A 271 -36.38 8.45 40.87
C PHE A 271 -36.06 7.12 41.53
N GLY A 272 -36.89 6.12 41.25
CA GLY A 272 -36.67 4.74 41.66
C GLY A 272 -37.94 3.95 41.86
N HIS A 273 -37.79 2.64 42.09
CA HIS A 273 -38.92 1.75 42.34
C HIS A 273 -39.27 1.75 43.84
N PRO A 274 -40.56 1.89 44.23
CA PRO A 274 -40.97 1.91 45.63
C PRO A 274 -40.54 0.67 46.43
N ASP A 275 -40.53 -0.50 45.78
CA ASP A 275 -40.17 -1.78 46.43
C ASP A 275 -38.66 -1.99 46.62
N PHE A 276 -37.81 -1.20 45.93
CA PHE A 276 -36.36 -1.37 45.98
C PHE A 276 -35.67 -0.16 46.63
N ALA A 277 -35.68 0.99 45.96
CA ALA A 277 -35.11 2.24 46.45
C ALA A 277 -35.63 3.43 45.65
N SER A 278 -35.74 4.61 46.27
CA SER A 278 -36.08 5.86 45.58
C SER A 278 -35.18 7.01 46.02
N PRO A 279 -33.88 7.00 45.66
CA PRO A 279 -32.94 8.05 46.05
C PRO A 279 -33.20 9.39 45.35
N MET A 280 -32.58 10.44 45.88
CA MET A 280 -32.53 11.75 45.21
C MET A 280 -31.34 11.77 44.24
N TRP A 281 -31.61 12.10 42.99
CA TRP A 281 -30.62 12.16 41.93
C TRP A 281 -30.32 13.58 41.54
N GLU A 282 -29.05 13.89 41.33
CA GLU A 282 -28.61 15.03 40.52
C GLU A 282 -28.23 14.48 39.15
N ILE A 283 -28.93 14.90 38.10
CA ILE A 283 -28.76 14.36 36.74
C ILE A 283 -28.45 15.50 35.79
N PHE A 284 -27.40 15.33 34.99
CA PHE A 284 -27.04 16.27 33.94
C PHE A 284 -27.40 15.66 32.59
N TYR A 285 -28.04 16.42 31.72
CA TYR A 285 -28.31 16.03 30.34
C TYR A 285 -27.41 16.87 29.43
N ASN A 286 -26.51 16.23 28.70
CA ASN A 286 -25.55 16.88 27.82
C ASN A 286 -25.70 16.35 26.38
N PRO A 287 -26.06 17.20 25.40
CA PRO A 287 -26.17 16.79 24.01
C PRO A 287 -24.83 16.31 23.44
N LEU A 288 -24.86 15.18 22.72
CA LEU A 288 -23.72 14.62 22.01
C LEU A 288 -23.84 14.97 20.52
N ARG A 289 -22.78 15.56 19.96
CA ARG A 289 -22.74 15.97 18.55
C ARG A 289 -21.58 15.34 17.82
N ALA A 290 -21.80 15.02 16.55
CA ALA A 290 -20.74 14.64 15.63
C ALA A 290 -19.86 15.87 15.28
N ALA A 291 -18.69 15.62 14.70
CA ALA A 291 -17.76 16.68 14.28
C ALA A 291 -18.35 17.64 13.23
N ASP A 292 -19.36 17.19 12.48
CA ASP A 292 -20.13 17.99 11.51
C ASP A 292 -21.28 18.80 12.14
N GLY A 293 -21.45 18.72 13.47
CA GLY A 293 -22.49 19.42 14.22
C GLY A 293 -23.83 18.68 14.33
N ARG A 294 -23.99 17.53 13.66
CA ARG A 294 -25.21 16.70 13.72
C ARG A 294 -25.41 16.15 15.13
N MET A 295 -26.66 16.17 15.60
CA MET A 295 -27.02 15.55 16.89
C MET A 295 -26.87 14.03 16.80
N LEU A 296 -26.11 13.45 17.72
CA LEU A 296 -25.93 12.00 17.85
C LEU A 296 -26.79 11.42 18.98
N GLY A 297 -27.08 12.22 20.02
CA GLY A 297 -27.69 11.70 21.23
C GLY A 297 -27.51 12.64 22.42
N SER A 298 -27.57 12.10 23.63
CA SER A 298 -27.20 12.83 24.84
C SER A 298 -26.56 11.88 25.87
N SER A 299 -25.64 12.41 26.67
CA SER A 299 -25.09 11.74 27.84
C SER A 299 -25.80 12.19 29.12
N VAL A 300 -25.92 11.25 30.05
CA VAL A 300 -26.67 11.40 31.30
C VAL A 300 -25.80 10.94 32.48
N PRO A 301 -24.74 11.69 32.85
CA PRO A 301 -24.06 11.45 34.11
C PRO A 301 -24.97 11.87 35.26
N SER A 302 -24.95 11.07 36.31
CA SER A 302 -25.77 11.28 37.49
C SER A 302 -25.00 10.93 38.75
N SER A 303 -25.37 11.59 39.84
CA SER A 303 -24.84 11.33 41.16
C SER A 303 -25.98 11.28 42.16
N THR A 304 -25.83 10.46 43.20
CA THR A 304 -26.77 10.44 44.33
C THR A 304 -26.32 11.46 45.36
N GLY A 305 -27.15 12.47 45.63
CA GLY A 305 -26.84 13.48 46.64
C GLY A 305 -26.97 12.94 48.06
N LEU A 306 -25.87 12.91 48.82
CA LEU A 306 -25.91 12.97 50.29
C LEU A 306 -26.35 14.38 50.70
N ILE A 307 -27.65 14.68 50.56
CA ILE A 307 -28.21 15.86 51.20
C ILE A 307 -28.43 15.49 52.67
N SER A 308 -27.40 15.73 53.51
CA SER A 308 -27.62 15.88 54.95
C SER A 308 -28.68 16.96 55.15
N PRO A 309 -29.79 16.70 55.85
CA PRO A 309 -30.72 17.75 56.20
C PRO A 309 -29.97 18.69 57.16
N SER A 310 -29.67 19.90 56.70
CA SER A 310 -29.21 20.99 57.55
C SER A 310 -30.23 21.19 58.67
N ARG A 311 -29.81 20.92 59.91
CA ARG A 311 -30.46 21.39 61.13
C ARG A 311 -29.89 22.76 61.51
#